data_AF-A0A5C9CU69-F1
#
_entry.id   AF-A0A5C9CU69-F1
#
_cell.length_a   1.000
_cell.length_b   1.000
_cell.length_c   1.000
_cell.angle_alpha   90.00
_cell.angle_beta   90.00
_cell.angle_gamma   90.00
#
_symmetry.space_group_name_H-M   'P 1'
#
loop_
_entity.id
_entity.type
_entity.pdbx_description
1 polymer ?
#
loop_
_entity_poly.entity_id
_entity_poly.type
_entity_poly.pdbx_seq_one_letter_code
_entity_poly.pdbx_strand_id
1 'polypeptide(L)'
;MIIAEDVEGEALATLVVNTIRGILKVVAVKAPGFGDRRKAMLEDIAILTGGKVIAEEVGLTLDKVTLADLGSAKRIEVGKENTIIIDGAGPAADIEARVKQVRVQIEEATSDYDREKLQERVAKLAGGVAVIKVGAATEVEMKEKKARVEDALHATRAAVEEGIVAGGGVALLRAKQAAGVIKGDNADQDHGIALVLKAIEAPLREIVYNAGGEASVVVNAVMAGTGNYGFNAANDTYGDMIEMGILDPTKVTRTALQNAASVASLMLTTECMVAESAKPESAGGMGGGDMGGMGGMGGMGGMGM
;
A
#
# COMPACT_ATOMS: atom_id res chain seq x y z
N MET A 1 -19.66 8.28 -0.31
CA MET A 1 -18.92 7.11 -0.87
C MET A 1 -19.93 6.26 -1.62
N ILE A 2 -19.57 5.75 -2.79
CA ILE A 2 -20.39 4.88 -3.61
C ILE A 2 -19.75 3.49 -3.61
N ILE A 3 -20.51 2.46 -3.24
CA ILE A 3 -20.11 1.06 -3.32
C ILE A 3 -21.07 0.38 -4.28
N ALA A 4 -20.60 -0.03 -5.44
CA ALA A 4 -21.41 -0.64 -6.49
C ALA A 4 -20.65 -1.76 -7.18
N GLU A 5 -21.35 -2.62 -7.93
CA GLU A 5 -20.70 -3.66 -8.74
C GLU A 5 -19.65 -3.06 -9.68
N ASP A 6 -20.04 -2.04 -10.46
CA ASP A 6 -19.11 -1.24 -11.23
C ASP A 6 -19.61 0.20 -11.40
N VAL A 7 -18.68 1.11 -11.70
CA VAL A 7 -18.99 2.51 -12.03
C VAL A 7 -18.15 2.89 -13.25
N GLU A 8 -18.81 2.94 -14.41
CA GLU A 8 -18.15 3.07 -15.72
C GLU A 8 -18.67 4.26 -16.54
N GLY A 9 -18.01 4.50 -17.67
CA GLY A 9 -18.47 5.42 -18.71
C GLY A 9 -18.69 6.85 -18.21
N GLU A 10 -19.83 7.42 -18.61
CA GLU A 10 -20.21 8.79 -18.30
C GLU A 10 -20.39 9.04 -16.79
N ALA A 11 -20.83 8.04 -16.03
CA ALA A 11 -20.99 8.16 -14.58
C ALA A 11 -19.63 8.42 -13.92
N LEU A 12 -18.60 7.63 -14.24
CA LEU A 12 -17.25 7.81 -13.69
C LEU A 12 -16.66 9.16 -14.11
N ALA A 13 -16.76 9.53 -15.39
CA ALA A 13 -16.26 10.80 -15.90
C ALA A 13 -16.89 12.00 -15.17
N THR A 14 -18.20 11.95 -14.95
CA THR A 14 -18.96 12.99 -14.24
C THR A 14 -18.53 13.09 -12.77
N LEU A 15 -18.32 11.97 -12.08
CA LEU A 15 -17.83 11.96 -10.71
C LEU A 15 -16.43 12.58 -10.61
N VAL A 16 -15.52 12.22 -11.53
CA VAL A 16 -14.15 12.74 -11.56
C VAL A 16 -14.13 14.26 -11.79
N VAL A 17 -14.86 14.75 -12.79
CA VAL A 17 -14.90 16.20 -13.09
C VAL A 17 -15.46 17.00 -11.91
N ASN A 18 -16.53 16.52 -11.28
CA ASN A 18 -17.12 17.20 -10.13
C ASN A 18 -16.23 17.16 -8.88
N THR A 19 -15.45 16.09 -8.71
CA THR A 19 -14.49 15.97 -7.61
C THR A 19 -13.33 16.94 -7.79
N ILE A 20 -12.77 17.02 -9.00
CA ILE A 20 -11.66 17.95 -9.32
C ILE A 20 -12.12 19.41 -9.17
N ARG A 21 -13.36 19.73 -9.56
CA ARG A 21 -13.93 21.08 -9.41
C ARG A 21 -14.35 21.42 -7.98
N GLY A 22 -14.26 20.48 -7.04
CA GLY A 22 -14.66 20.69 -5.65
C GLY A 22 -16.16 20.85 -5.43
N ILE A 23 -17.00 20.54 -6.42
CA ILE A 23 -18.46 20.63 -6.33
C ILE A 23 -19.00 19.49 -5.47
N LEU A 24 -18.49 18.28 -5.67
CA LEU A 24 -18.87 17.08 -4.92
C LEU A 24 -17.62 16.35 -4.44
N LYS A 25 -17.53 16.08 -3.14
CA LYS A 25 -16.52 15.18 -2.58
C LYS A 25 -17.05 13.75 -2.62
N VAL A 26 -16.66 13.01 -3.65
CA VAL A 26 -17.15 11.65 -3.88
C VAL A 26 -16.00 10.68 -4.14
N VAL A 27 -16.20 9.44 -3.72
CA VAL A 27 -15.31 8.31 -4.00
C VAL A 27 -16.18 7.12 -4.36
N ALA A 28 -15.83 6.42 -5.42
CA ALA A 28 -16.49 5.20 -5.87
C ALA A 28 -15.52 4.03 -5.73
N VAL A 29 -16.00 2.92 -5.17
CA VAL A 29 -15.23 1.67 -5.04
C VAL A 29 -16.09 0.50 -5.52
N LYS A 30 -15.43 -0.55 -6.02
CA LYS A 30 -16.12 -1.78 -6.39
C LYS A 30 -16.60 -2.52 -5.15
N ALA A 31 -17.77 -3.14 -5.24
CA ALA A 31 -18.34 -3.95 -4.20
C ALA A 31 -17.47 -5.22 -3.97
N PRO A 32 -17.30 -5.65 -2.72
CA PRO A 32 -16.53 -6.84 -2.41
C PRO A 32 -17.27 -8.12 -2.81
N GLY A 33 -16.54 -9.13 -3.28
CA GLY A 33 -17.09 -10.42 -3.66
C GLY A 33 -17.81 -10.42 -5.00
N PHE A 34 -18.46 -11.53 -5.33
CA PHE A 34 -19.20 -11.75 -6.58
C PHE A 34 -20.50 -12.52 -6.31
N GLY A 35 -21.48 -12.42 -7.23
CA GLY A 35 -22.75 -13.12 -7.13
C GLY A 35 -23.48 -12.89 -5.80
N ASP A 36 -24.00 -13.96 -5.20
CA ASP A 36 -24.74 -13.88 -3.93
C ASP A 36 -23.89 -13.40 -2.76
N ARG A 37 -22.57 -13.65 -2.80
CA ARG A 37 -21.64 -13.17 -1.77
C ARG A 37 -21.53 -11.65 -1.79
N ARG A 38 -21.55 -11.04 -2.97
CA ARG A 38 -21.56 -9.58 -3.10
C ARG A 38 -22.79 -8.98 -2.44
N LYS A 39 -23.97 -9.55 -2.70
CA LYS A 39 -25.23 -9.12 -2.07
C LYS A 39 -25.15 -9.25 -0.55
N ALA A 40 -24.69 -10.39 -0.05
CA ALA A 40 -24.54 -10.64 1.38
C ALA A 40 -23.53 -9.70 2.06
N MET A 41 -22.42 -9.38 1.41
CA MET A 41 -21.40 -8.45 1.92
C MET A 41 -21.87 -7.00 1.85
N LEU A 42 -22.62 -6.60 0.82
CA LEU A 42 -23.25 -5.27 0.78
C LEU A 42 -24.27 -5.10 1.90
N GLU A 43 -25.03 -6.15 2.22
CA GLU A 43 -25.94 -6.15 3.36
C GLU A 43 -25.18 -6.03 4.69
N ASP A 44 -24.05 -6.72 4.82
CA ASP A 44 -23.19 -6.59 6.01
C ASP A 44 -22.69 -5.13 6.19
N ILE A 45 -22.30 -4.47 5.10
CA ILE A 45 -21.87 -3.06 5.11
C ILE A 45 -23.05 -2.13 5.41
N ALA A 46 -24.22 -2.41 4.85
CA ALA A 46 -25.44 -1.64 5.09
C ALA A 46 -25.82 -1.69 6.58
N ILE A 47 -25.85 -2.88 7.19
CA ILE A 47 -26.10 -3.06 8.63
C ILE A 47 -25.04 -2.34 9.46
N LEU A 48 -23.75 -2.47 9.13
CA LEU A 48 -22.65 -1.80 9.83
C LEU A 48 -22.80 -0.26 9.82
N THR A 49 -23.30 0.29 8.72
CA THR A 49 -23.40 1.75 8.51
C THR A 49 -24.81 2.31 8.78
N GLY A 50 -25.80 1.46 9.08
CA GLY A 50 -27.19 1.84 9.25
C GLY A 50 -27.90 2.23 7.94
N GLY A 51 -27.36 1.82 6.79
CA GLY A 51 -27.96 2.04 5.47
C GLY A 51 -28.80 0.86 4.99
N LYS A 52 -29.33 0.95 3.78
CA LYS A 52 -30.01 -0.15 3.08
C LYS A 52 -29.34 -0.42 1.74
N VAL A 53 -29.28 -1.69 1.35
CA VAL A 53 -28.83 -2.07 0.01
C VAL A 53 -29.90 -1.71 -1.01
N ILE A 54 -29.54 -0.91 -2.01
CA ILE A 54 -30.41 -0.54 -3.12
C ILE A 54 -30.23 -1.56 -4.23
N ALA A 55 -31.24 -2.41 -4.44
CA ALA A 55 -31.24 -3.43 -5.49
C ALA A 55 -32.61 -3.51 -6.17
N GLU A 56 -32.61 -3.63 -7.50
CA GLU A 56 -33.83 -3.70 -8.31
C GLU A 56 -34.72 -4.89 -7.95
N GLU A 57 -34.12 -6.00 -7.53
CA GLU A 57 -34.83 -7.22 -7.07
C GLU A 57 -35.75 -6.97 -5.88
N VAL A 58 -35.45 -5.96 -5.06
CA VAL A 58 -36.24 -5.56 -3.88
C VAL A 58 -37.18 -4.40 -4.20
N GLY A 59 -37.26 -4.00 -5.48
CA GLY A 59 -38.12 -2.92 -5.97
C GLY A 59 -37.61 -1.50 -5.65
N LEU A 60 -36.37 -1.36 -5.19
CA LEU A 60 -35.74 -0.08 -4.90
C LEU A 60 -34.97 0.41 -6.13
N THR A 61 -35.24 1.64 -6.55
CA THR A 61 -34.61 2.29 -7.70
C THR A 61 -33.86 3.55 -7.26
N LEU A 62 -32.77 3.89 -7.96
CA LEU A 62 -31.87 4.99 -7.57
C LEU A 62 -32.56 6.36 -7.53
N ASP A 63 -33.61 6.57 -8.33
CA ASP A 63 -34.41 7.80 -8.37
C ASP A 63 -35.28 8.03 -7.12
N LYS A 64 -35.55 6.97 -6.34
CA LYS A 64 -36.40 7.02 -5.14
C LYS A 64 -35.59 6.98 -3.83
N VAL A 65 -34.27 6.92 -3.91
CA VAL A 65 -33.40 6.82 -2.74
C VAL A 65 -33.48 8.10 -1.91
N THR A 66 -33.71 7.95 -0.61
CA THR A 66 -33.69 9.06 0.33
C THR A 66 -32.40 9.08 1.14
N LEU A 67 -32.11 10.20 1.82
CA LEU A 67 -30.96 10.28 2.73
C LEU A 67 -31.04 9.26 3.88
N ALA A 68 -32.24 8.81 4.24
CA ALA A 68 -32.44 7.80 5.30
C ALA A 68 -32.08 6.38 4.85
N ASP A 69 -31.94 6.13 3.54
CA ASP A 69 -31.52 4.82 3.02
C ASP A 69 -29.99 4.72 2.89
N LEU A 70 -29.27 5.85 3.03
CA LEU A 70 -27.82 5.90 2.95
C LEU A 70 -27.17 5.63 4.31
N GLY A 71 -26.15 4.78 4.32
CA GLY A 71 -25.35 4.51 5.52
C GLY A 71 -24.46 5.69 5.91
N SER A 72 -24.10 5.75 7.19
CA SER A 72 -23.21 6.75 7.76
C SER A 72 -22.02 6.11 8.48
N ALA A 73 -20.87 6.76 8.42
CA ALA A 73 -19.65 6.38 9.12
C ALA A 73 -18.83 7.63 9.46
N LYS A 74 -18.06 7.57 10.54
CA LYS A 74 -17.27 8.71 11.02
C LYS A 74 -16.08 9.05 10.12
N ARG A 75 -15.40 8.01 9.62
CA ARG A 75 -14.25 8.15 8.73
C ARG A 75 -14.17 6.95 7.79
N ILE A 76 -13.79 7.22 6.55
CA ILE A 76 -13.59 6.19 5.53
C ILE A 76 -12.22 6.46 4.90
N GLU A 77 -11.41 5.42 4.79
CA GLU A 77 -10.11 5.46 4.14
C GLU A 77 -10.11 4.51 2.94
N VAL A 78 -9.78 5.04 1.77
CA VAL A 78 -9.74 4.27 0.53
C VAL A 78 -8.30 4.26 0.03
N GLY A 79 -7.71 3.07 -0.02
CA GLY A 79 -6.40 2.80 -0.63
C GLY A 79 -6.55 2.13 -1.99
N LYS A 80 -5.41 1.75 -2.60
CA LYS A 80 -5.39 1.08 -3.91
C LYS A 80 -6.10 -0.28 -3.91
N GLU A 81 -5.88 -1.06 -2.86
CA GLU A 81 -6.36 -2.45 -2.76
C GLU A 81 -7.36 -2.65 -1.62
N ASN A 82 -7.43 -1.71 -0.67
CA ASN A 82 -8.19 -1.85 0.57
C ASN A 82 -9.08 -0.63 0.78
N THR A 83 -10.26 -0.86 1.37
CA THR A 83 -11.16 0.20 1.83
C THR A 83 -11.57 -0.08 3.28
N ILE A 84 -11.41 0.92 4.15
CA ILE A 84 -11.62 0.80 5.60
C ILE A 84 -12.71 1.77 6.01
N ILE A 85 -13.79 1.23 6.59
CA ILE A 85 -14.89 2.00 7.17
C ILE A 85 -14.70 2.01 8.69
N ILE A 86 -14.56 3.20 9.28
CA ILE A 86 -14.27 3.40 10.69
C ILE A 86 -15.49 4.00 11.38
N ASP A 87 -15.96 3.33 12.44
CA ASP A 87 -17.04 3.80 13.33
C ASP A 87 -18.34 4.07 12.51
N GLY A 88 -18.92 2.97 12.01
CA GLY A 88 -20.19 2.96 11.28
C GLY A 88 -21.37 3.23 12.22
N ALA A 89 -22.40 3.92 11.72
CA ALA A 89 -23.55 4.36 12.52
C ALA A 89 -24.63 3.28 12.72
N GLY A 90 -24.35 2.03 12.37
CA GLY A 90 -25.28 0.90 12.54
C GLY A 90 -25.56 0.59 14.01
N PRO A 91 -26.80 0.22 14.38
CA PRO A 91 -27.11 -0.22 15.74
C PRO A 91 -26.32 -1.47 16.13
N ALA A 92 -25.70 -1.46 17.31
CA ALA A 92 -24.90 -2.58 17.81
C ALA A 92 -25.70 -3.89 17.86
N ALA A 93 -27.00 -3.81 18.18
CA ALA A 93 -27.90 -4.96 18.22
C ALA A 93 -28.06 -5.63 16.84
N ASP A 94 -28.12 -4.84 15.76
CA ASP A 94 -28.27 -5.36 14.39
C ASP A 94 -26.97 -6.02 13.92
N ILE A 95 -25.82 -5.43 14.28
CA ILE A 95 -24.50 -6.00 14.01
C ILE A 95 -24.34 -7.34 14.75
N GLU A 96 -24.70 -7.41 16.03
CA GLU A 96 -24.65 -8.65 16.81
C GLU A 96 -25.62 -9.71 16.27
N ALA A 97 -26.84 -9.32 15.89
CA ALA A 97 -27.81 -10.20 15.26
C ALA A 97 -27.25 -10.76 13.95
N ARG A 98 -26.62 -9.92 13.14
CA ARG A 98 -25.98 -10.33 11.89
C ARG A 98 -24.82 -11.30 12.13
N VAL A 99 -23.96 -11.02 13.09
CA VAL A 99 -22.86 -11.94 13.48
C VAL A 99 -23.41 -13.30 13.91
N LYS A 100 -24.50 -13.33 14.70
CA LYS A 100 -25.16 -14.59 15.12
C LYS A 100 -25.72 -15.35 13.92
N GLN A 101 -26.41 -14.68 13.00
CA GLN A 101 -26.92 -15.31 11.77
C GLN A 101 -25.81 -15.95 10.94
N VAL A 102 -24.70 -15.24 10.72
CA VAL A 102 -23.57 -15.78 9.93
C VAL A 102 -22.88 -16.94 10.67
N ARG A 103 -22.83 -16.93 12.01
CA ARG A 103 -22.32 -18.07 12.78
C ARG A 103 -23.16 -19.33 12.63
N VAL A 104 -24.49 -19.22 12.58
CA VAL A 104 -25.36 -20.37 12.29
C VAL A 104 -25.09 -20.90 10.87
N GLN A 105 -24.93 -20.01 9.88
CA GLN A 105 -24.59 -20.41 8.50
C GLN A 105 -23.25 -21.15 8.41
N ILE A 106 -22.28 -20.85 9.28
CA ILE A 106 -20.99 -21.57 9.35
C ILE A 106 -21.19 -23.02 9.80
N GLU A 107 -22.10 -23.26 10.75
CA GLU A 107 -22.41 -24.60 11.27
C GLU A 107 -23.18 -25.45 10.24
N GLU A 108 -24.06 -24.82 9.47
CA GLU A 108 -24.83 -25.47 8.40
C GLU A 108 -24.02 -25.65 7.09
N ALA A 109 -22.87 -24.98 6.95
CA ALA A 109 -22.04 -25.07 5.77
C ALA A 109 -21.41 -26.47 5.62
N THR A 110 -21.72 -27.10 4.48
CA THR A 110 -21.20 -28.43 4.09
C THR A 110 -19.86 -28.37 3.39
N SER A 111 -19.46 -27.20 2.91
CA SER A 111 -18.20 -26.96 2.19
C SER A 111 -17.22 -26.19 3.07
N ASP A 112 -15.97 -26.65 3.14
CA ASP A 112 -14.90 -25.95 3.87
C ASP A 112 -14.63 -24.56 3.28
N TYR A 113 -14.77 -24.40 1.96
CA TYR A 113 -14.63 -23.12 1.28
C TYR A 113 -15.69 -22.10 1.74
N ASP A 114 -16.94 -22.53 1.94
CA ASP A 114 -17.98 -21.65 2.45
C ASP A 114 -17.77 -21.32 3.92
N ARG A 115 -17.33 -22.31 4.71
CA ARG A 115 -17.00 -22.12 6.13
C ARG A 115 -15.92 -21.06 6.31
N GLU A 116 -14.81 -21.16 5.56
CA GLU A 116 -13.71 -20.19 5.59
C GLU A 116 -14.19 -18.78 5.23
N LYS A 117 -15.00 -18.65 4.17
CA LYS A 117 -15.47 -17.34 3.68
C LYS A 117 -16.50 -16.69 4.60
N LEU A 118 -17.33 -17.49 5.27
CA LEU A 118 -18.23 -16.99 6.31
C LEU A 118 -17.45 -16.60 7.58
N GLN A 119 -16.39 -17.33 7.95
CA GLN A 119 -15.50 -16.95 9.03
C GLN A 119 -14.81 -15.61 8.77
N GLU A 120 -14.32 -15.36 7.55
CA GLU A 120 -13.76 -14.05 7.16
C GLU A 120 -14.77 -12.90 7.35
N ARG A 121 -16.03 -13.13 7.00
CA ARG A 121 -17.10 -12.12 7.18
C ARG A 121 -17.37 -11.84 8.65
N VAL A 122 -17.50 -12.89 9.47
CA VAL A 122 -17.69 -12.77 10.92
C VAL A 122 -16.51 -12.05 11.55
N ALA A 123 -15.27 -12.38 11.16
CA ALA A 123 -14.08 -11.73 11.68
C ALA A 123 -14.08 -10.23 11.40
N LYS A 124 -14.50 -9.79 10.21
CA LYS A 124 -14.61 -8.36 9.85
C LYS A 124 -15.71 -7.64 10.62
N LEU A 125 -16.87 -8.28 10.83
CA LEU A 125 -17.99 -7.69 11.56
C LEU A 125 -17.73 -7.63 13.08
N ALA A 126 -17.16 -8.70 13.66
CA ALA A 126 -16.94 -8.81 15.10
C ALA A 126 -15.61 -8.19 15.55
N GLY A 127 -14.59 -8.18 14.70
CA GLY A 127 -13.25 -7.67 15.03
C GLY A 127 -13.18 -6.15 15.13
N GLY A 128 -14.08 -5.45 14.42
CA GLY A 128 -14.13 -3.98 14.41
C GLY A 128 -12.86 -3.32 13.90
N VAL A 129 -12.68 -2.04 14.21
CA VAL A 129 -11.50 -1.25 13.82
C VAL A 129 -10.91 -0.55 15.03
N ALA A 130 -9.66 -0.88 15.36
CA ALA A 130 -8.90 -0.18 16.39
C ALA A 130 -8.29 1.11 15.83
N VAL A 131 -8.51 2.24 16.50
CA VAL A 131 -8.00 3.56 16.09
C VAL A 131 -6.94 4.02 17.09
N ILE A 132 -5.70 4.20 16.62
CA ILE A 132 -4.58 4.73 17.40
C ILE A 132 -4.46 6.24 17.13
N LYS A 133 -4.56 7.06 18.18
CA LYS A 133 -4.40 8.52 18.09
C LYS A 133 -3.01 8.90 18.57
N VAL A 134 -2.20 9.47 17.68
CA VAL A 134 -0.82 9.91 17.97
C VAL A 134 -0.82 11.40 18.33
N GLY A 135 -0.31 11.72 19.52
CA GLY A 135 -0.11 13.10 19.99
C GLY A 135 1.36 13.53 20.00
N ALA A 136 1.60 14.81 19.74
CA ALA A 136 2.89 15.48 19.85
C ALA A 136 2.72 16.96 20.23
N ALA A 137 3.83 17.65 20.56
CA ALA A 137 3.80 19.04 21.01
C ALA A 137 3.61 20.03 19.85
N THR A 138 4.11 19.70 18.66
CA THR A 138 3.95 20.50 17.43
C THR A 138 3.31 19.71 16.30
N GLU A 139 2.75 20.40 15.30
CA GLU A 139 2.14 19.74 14.14
C GLU A 139 3.17 18.95 13.32
N VAL A 140 4.40 19.47 13.20
CA VAL A 140 5.49 18.82 12.46
C VAL A 140 5.89 17.51 13.14
N GLU A 141 6.09 17.53 14.45
CA GLU A 141 6.37 16.32 15.23
C GLU A 141 5.20 15.33 15.19
N MET A 142 3.95 15.82 15.20
CA MET A 142 2.78 14.95 15.13
C MET A 142 2.75 14.19 13.79
N LYS A 143 3.06 14.86 12.68
CA LYS A 143 3.14 14.22 11.36
C LYS A 143 4.27 13.20 11.28
N GLU A 144 5.46 13.54 11.79
CA GLU A 144 6.61 12.64 11.82
C GLU A 144 6.32 11.40 12.69
N LYS A 145 5.84 11.60 13.92
CA LYS A 145 5.53 10.51 14.84
C LYS A 145 4.38 9.65 14.33
N LYS A 146 3.39 10.25 13.66
CA LYS A 146 2.32 9.50 12.99
C LYS A 146 2.88 8.60 11.90
N ALA A 147 3.74 9.13 11.01
CA ALA A 147 4.39 8.34 9.98
C ALA A 147 5.21 7.18 10.57
N ARG A 148 5.98 7.45 11.63
CA ARG A 148 6.77 6.42 12.32
C ARG A 148 5.91 5.32 12.96
N VAL A 149 4.75 5.67 13.51
CA VAL A 149 3.79 4.69 14.06
C VAL A 149 3.13 3.89 12.95
N GLU A 150 2.81 4.50 11.82
CA GLU A 150 2.31 3.80 10.63
C GLU A 150 3.35 2.80 10.12
N ASP A 151 4.62 3.19 10.00
CA ASP A 151 5.70 2.29 9.60
C ASP A 151 5.86 1.12 10.57
N ALA A 152 5.87 1.41 11.87
CA ALA A 152 5.97 0.38 12.90
C ALA A 152 4.78 -0.61 12.87
N LEU A 153 3.56 -0.12 12.60
CA LEU A 153 2.38 -0.96 12.47
C LEU A 153 2.50 -1.93 11.29
N HIS A 154 2.95 -1.44 10.12
CA HIS A 154 3.12 -2.27 8.93
C HIS A 154 4.25 -3.30 9.12
N ALA A 155 5.38 -2.89 9.70
CA ALA A 155 6.50 -3.79 10.00
C ALA A 155 6.09 -4.89 10.99
N THR A 156 5.35 -4.54 12.04
CA THR A 156 4.86 -5.51 13.04
C THR A 156 3.86 -6.49 12.43
N ARG A 157 2.95 -6.02 11.57
CA ARG A 157 2.02 -6.92 10.85
C ARG A 157 2.78 -7.90 9.96
N ALA A 158 3.74 -7.42 9.18
CA ALA A 158 4.57 -8.28 8.34
C ALA A 158 5.37 -9.31 9.17
N ALA A 159 5.86 -8.92 10.35
CA ALA A 159 6.56 -9.80 11.27
C ALA A 159 5.65 -10.87 11.89
N VAL A 160 4.40 -10.53 12.20
CA VAL A 160 3.41 -11.49 12.72
C VAL A 160 3.00 -12.51 11.65
N GLU A 161 2.92 -12.09 10.39
CA GLU A 161 2.49 -12.94 9.28
C GLU A 161 3.53 -14.01 8.88
N GLU A 162 4.80 -13.62 8.69
CA GLU A 162 5.86 -14.51 8.17
C GLU A 162 7.04 -14.69 9.14
N GLY A 163 6.94 -14.17 10.37
CA GLY A 163 8.01 -14.19 11.36
C GLY A 163 9.08 -13.12 11.12
N ILE A 164 10.18 -13.26 11.85
CA ILE A 164 11.32 -12.35 11.84
C ILE A 164 12.62 -13.09 11.53
N VAL A 165 13.60 -12.36 11.00
CA VAL A 165 14.96 -12.81 10.74
C VAL A 165 15.99 -11.81 11.27
N ALA A 166 17.24 -12.25 11.39
CA ALA A 166 18.36 -11.37 11.77
C ALA A 166 18.52 -10.24 10.73
N GLY A 167 18.35 -9.00 11.18
CA GLY A 167 18.34 -7.83 10.32
C GLY A 167 19.73 -7.41 9.85
N GLY A 168 19.83 -6.19 9.31
CA GLY A 168 21.12 -5.63 8.86
C GLY A 168 21.74 -6.38 7.68
N GLY A 169 20.93 -7.08 6.88
CA GLY A 169 21.41 -7.89 5.76
C GLY A 169 22.04 -9.23 6.16
N VAL A 170 22.04 -9.61 7.44
CA VAL A 170 22.62 -10.88 7.91
C VAL A 170 21.81 -12.08 7.41
N ALA A 171 20.48 -12.01 7.43
CA ALA A 171 19.61 -13.08 6.93
C ALA A 171 19.92 -13.49 5.48
N LEU A 172 20.26 -12.50 4.63
CA LEU A 172 20.63 -12.72 3.24
C LEU A 172 21.95 -13.50 3.11
N LEU A 173 22.96 -13.16 3.92
CA LEU A 173 24.22 -13.90 3.98
C LEU A 173 24.02 -15.34 4.50
N ARG A 174 23.16 -15.53 5.50
CA ARG A 174 22.82 -16.85 6.01
C ARG A 174 22.08 -17.69 4.97
N ALA A 175 21.15 -17.09 4.23
CA ALA A 175 20.49 -17.76 3.11
C ALA A 175 21.49 -18.20 2.04
N LYS A 176 22.51 -17.38 1.73
CA LYS A 176 23.61 -17.75 0.83
C LYS A 176 24.41 -18.95 1.35
N GLN A 177 24.72 -19.01 2.65
CA GLN A 177 25.43 -20.15 3.24
C GLN A 177 24.58 -21.42 3.22
N ALA A 178 23.30 -21.32 3.56
CA ALA A 178 22.36 -22.44 3.58
C ALA A 178 22.06 -22.98 2.17
N ALA A 179 22.06 -22.11 1.17
CA ALA A 179 21.88 -22.48 -0.23
C ALA A 179 22.99 -23.41 -0.76
N GLY A 180 24.18 -23.39 -0.15
CA GLY A 180 25.30 -24.25 -0.53
C GLY A 180 25.75 -24.07 -1.98
N VAL A 181 26.07 -25.17 -2.64
CA VAL A 181 26.47 -25.17 -4.06
C VAL A 181 25.23 -25.33 -4.93
N ILE A 182 24.82 -24.25 -5.58
CA ILE A 182 23.81 -24.26 -6.63
C ILE A 182 24.54 -24.35 -7.98
N LYS A 183 24.10 -25.27 -8.85
CA LYS A 183 24.63 -25.44 -10.20
C LYS A 183 23.51 -25.31 -11.22
N GLY A 184 23.77 -24.56 -12.29
CA GLY A 184 22.86 -24.45 -13.43
C GLY A 184 23.05 -25.56 -14.46
N ASP A 185 22.17 -25.56 -15.45
CA ASP A 185 22.22 -26.50 -16.59
C ASP A 185 23.36 -26.17 -17.56
N ASN A 186 23.79 -24.90 -17.59
CA ASN A 186 24.82 -24.40 -18.48
C ASN A 186 25.65 -23.28 -17.83
N ALA A 187 26.74 -22.88 -18.50
CA ALA A 187 27.65 -21.86 -18.00
C ALA A 187 26.96 -20.50 -17.77
N ASP A 188 25.99 -20.11 -18.59
CA ASP A 188 25.31 -18.81 -18.42
C ASP A 188 24.47 -18.78 -17.14
N GLN A 189 23.78 -19.89 -16.83
CA GLN A 189 23.06 -20.05 -15.57
C GLN A 189 24.01 -20.05 -14.37
N ASP A 190 25.19 -20.68 -14.47
CA ASP A 190 26.22 -20.65 -13.42
C ASP A 190 26.69 -19.21 -13.13
N HIS A 191 26.89 -18.38 -14.17
CA HIS A 191 27.21 -16.96 -14.00
C HIS A 191 26.06 -16.17 -13.38
N GLY A 192 24.81 -16.46 -13.76
CA GLY A 192 23.62 -15.85 -13.17
C GLY A 192 23.49 -16.15 -11.67
N ILE A 193 23.72 -17.41 -11.27
CA ILE A 193 23.77 -17.83 -9.86
C ILE A 193 24.84 -17.04 -9.11
N ALA A 194 26.06 -16.97 -9.65
CA ALA A 194 27.16 -16.23 -9.02
C ALA A 194 26.83 -14.74 -8.84
N LEU A 195 26.14 -14.13 -9.82
CA LEU A 195 25.66 -12.74 -9.77
C LEU A 195 24.69 -12.52 -8.61
N VAL A 196 23.69 -13.38 -8.45
CA VAL A 196 22.72 -13.29 -7.34
C VAL A 196 23.42 -13.48 -5.99
N LEU A 197 24.30 -14.49 -5.87
CA LEU A 197 25.07 -14.72 -4.64
C LEU A 197 26.00 -13.57 -4.28
N LYS A 198 26.44 -12.77 -5.26
CA LYS A 198 27.19 -11.52 -5.03
C LYS A 198 26.27 -10.37 -4.62
N ALA A 199 25.12 -10.22 -5.27
CA ALA A 199 24.15 -9.15 -5.02
C ALA A 199 23.53 -9.23 -3.62
N ILE A 200 23.32 -10.44 -3.10
CA ILE A 200 22.80 -10.71 -1.74
C ILE A 200 23.69 -10.12 -0.64
N GLU A 201 24.99 -9.88 -0.90
CA GLU A 201 25.90 -9.22 0.04
C GLU A 201 25.76 -7.70 0.05
N ALA A 202 25.17 -7.11 -0.99
CA ALA A 202 25.11 -5.66 -1.18
C ALA A 202 24.42 -4.92 -0.02
N PRO A 203 23.29 -5.40 0.56
CA PRO A 203 22.64 -4.68 1.66
C PRO A 203 23.53 -4.48 2.88
N LEU A 204 24.24 -5.52 3.35
CA LEU A 204 25.17 -5.37 4.47
C LEU A 204 26.35 -4.47 4.09
N ARG A 205 26.90 -4.62 2.88
CA ARG A 205 28.00 -3.76 2.40
C ARG A 205 27.61 -2.28 2.40
N GLU A 206 26.42 -1.97 1.92
CA GLU A 206 25.90 -0.60 1.85
C GLU A 206 25.68 -0.02 3.24
N ILE A 207 25.15 -0.81 4.19
CA ILE A 207 25.00 -0.39 5.59
C ILE A 207 26.37 -0.05 6.20
N VAL A 208 27.36 -0.91 6.01
CA VAL A 208 28.72 -0.70 6.55
C VAL A 208 29.40 0.50 5.90
N TYR A 209 29.27 0.65 4.58
CA TYR A 209 29.82 1.79 3.85
C TYR A 209 29.25 3.12 4.34
N ASN A 210 27.92 3.19 4.53
CA ASN A 210 27.25 4.38 5.05
C ASN A 210 27.61 4.68 6.52
N ALA A 211 28.01 3.68 7.29
CA ALA A 211 28.59 3.84 8.62
C ALA A 211 30.08 4.24 8.60
N GLY A 212 30.73 4.29 7.43
CA GLY A 212 32.14 4.64 7.27
C GLY A 212 33.11 3.47 7.53
N GLY A 213 32.61 2.24 7.59
CA GLY A 213 33.41 1.03 7.82
C GLY A 213 33.89 0.36 6.54
N GLU A 214 34.80 -0.61 6.68
CA GLU A 214 35.29 -1.43 5.57
C GLU A 214 34.39 -2.66 5.36
N ALA A 215 33.51 -2.57 4.35
CA ALA A 215 32.49 -3.58 4.06
C ALA A 215 33.05 -5.00 3.84
N SER A 216 34.22 -5.12 3.23
CA SER A 216 34.87 -6.41 2.95
C SER A 216 35.23 -7.16 4.24
N VAL A 217 35.73 -6.43 5.25
CA VAL A 217 36.11 -7.00 6.55
C VAL A 217 34.87 -7.46 7.30
N VAL A 218 33.82 -6.64 7.33
CA VAL A 218 32.57 -6.96 8.03
C VAL A 218 31.86 -8.16 7.40
N VAL A 219 31.71 -8.19 6.07
CA VAL A 219 31.08 -9.32 5.37
C VAL A 219 31.83 -10.61 5.66
N ASN A 220 33.16 -10.60 5.60
CA ASN A 220 33.97 -11.78 5.90
C ASN A 220 33.81 -12.24 7.35
N ALA A 221 33.80 -11.31 8.31
CA ALA A 221 33.59 -11.63 9.72
C ALA A 221 32.20 -12.21 10.00
N VAL A 222 31.15 -11.63 9.42
CA VAL A 222 29.77 -12.13 9.54
C VAL A 222 29.63 -13.50 8.87
N MET A 223 30.24 -13.72 7.70
CA MET A 223 30.25 -15.02 7.03
C MET A 223 31.02 -16.10 7.81
N ALA A 224 32.04 -15.74 8.60
CA ALA A 224 32.73 -16.70 9.46
C ALA A 224 31.89 -17.14 10.66
N GLY A 225 30.91 -16.33 11.08
CA GLY A 225 29.98 -16.66 12.15
C GLY A 225 28.79 -17.51 11.70
N THR A 226 27.97 -17.91 12.68
CA THR A 226 26.79 -18.77 12.49
C THR A 226 25.55 -18.18 13.16
N GLY A 227 24.36 -18.66 12.79
CA GLY A 227 23.10 -18.22 13.40
C GLY A 227 22.88 -16.72 13.21
N ASN A 228 22.50 -16.02 14.27
CA ASN A 228 22.20 -14.59 14.22
C ASN A 228 23.44 -13.70 14.41
N TYR A 229 24.64 -14.26 14.44
CA TYR A 229 25.86 -13.44 14.56
C TYR A 229 25.95 -12.45 13.41
N GLY A 230 26.10 -11.16 13.72
CA GLY A 230 26.08 -10.07 12.77
C GLY A 230 26.85 -8.85 13.24
N PHE A 231 26.73 -7.77 12.48
CA PHE A 231 27.37 -6.49 12.76
C PHE A 231 26.31 -5.40 12.96
N ASN A 232 26.37 -4.73 14.10
CA ASN A 232 25.54 -3.59 14.43
C ASN A 232 26.26 -2.29 14.03
N ALA A 233 25.82 -1.70 12.92
CA ALA A 233 26.38 -0.46 12.39
C ALA A 233 26.02 0.80 13.20
N ALA A 234 25.09 0.71 14.17
CA ALA A 234 24.76 1.86 15.02
C ALA A 234 25.82 2.14 16.10
N ASN A 235 26.62 1.13 16.47
CA ASN A 235 27.63 1.23 17.52
C ASN A 235 28.93 0.47 17.23
N ASP A 236 29.11 -0.01 15.99
CA ASP A 236 30.28 -0.75 15.50
C ASP A 236 30.62 -2.01 16.30
N THR A 237 29.62 -2.76 16.75
CA THR A 237 29.83 -4.02 17.51
C THR A 237 29.34 -5.26 16.77
N TYR A 238 29.97 -6.40 17.04
CA TYR A 238 29.50 -7.70 16.59
C TYR A 238 28.75 -8.43 17.71
N GLY A 239 27.73 -9.21 17.36
CA GLY A 239 26.94 -9.96 18.33
C GLY A 239 25.73 -10.65 17.71
N ASP A 240 24.84 -11.16 18.55
CA ASP A 240 23.55 -11.70 18.12
C ASP A 240 22.59 -10.56 17.74
N MET A 241 22.21 -10.48 16.46
CA MET A 241 21.37 -9.40 15.94
C MET A 241 19.97 -9.39 16.58
N ILE A 242 19.43 -10.55 16.96
CA ILE A 242 18.11 -10.65 17.58
C ILE A 242 18.19 -10.14 19.02
N GLU A 243 19.23 -10.53 19.79
CA GLU A 243 19.44 -10.03 21.15
C GLU A 243 19.70 -8.50 21.16
N MET A 244 20.36 -7.98 20.12
CA MET A 244 20.57 -6.55 19.92
C MET A 244 19.32 -5.79 19.45
N GLY A 245 18.20 -6.47 19.19
CA GLY A 245 16.95 -5.85 18.72
C GLY A 245 16.97 -5.42 17.25
N ILE A 246 17.91 -5.93 16.45
CA ILE A 246 18.03 -5.65 15.02
C ILE A 246 17.42 -6.82 14.25
N LEU A 247 16.11 -6.71 14.03
CA LEU A 247 15.29 -7.71 13.37
C LEU A 247 14.57 -7.12 12.17
N ASP A 248 14.52 -7.90 11.10
CA ASP A 248 13.74 -7.59 9.91
C ASP A 248 12.58 -8.59 9.78
N PRO A 249 11.36 -8.15 9.39
CA PRO A 249 10.30 -9.10 9.04
C PRO A 249 10.70 -9.98 7.86
N THR A 250 10.51 -11.30 7.96
CA THR A 250 10.87 -12.26 6.88
C THR A 250 10.25 -11.87 5.54
N LYS A 251 8.98 -11.44 5.57
CA LYS A 251 8.23 -10.98 4.40
C LYS A 251 8.94 -9.84 3.67
N VAL A 252 9.54 -8.91 4.40
CA VAL A 252 10.24 -7.75 3.84
C VAL A 252 11.50 -8.20 3.12
N THR A 253 12.36 -8.98 3.78
CA THR A 253 13.62 -9.46 3.18
C THR A 253 13.37 -10.32 1.94
N ARG A 254 12.40 -11.24 2.01
CA ARG A 254 12.02 -12.12 0.89
C ARG A 254 11.44 -11.32 -0.28
N THR A 255 10.48 -10.44 -0.01
CA THR A 255 9.81 -9.66 -1.06
C THR A 255 10.77 -8.69 -1.73
N ALA A 256 11.70 -8.08 -0.97
CA ALA A 256 12.74 -7.21 -1.52
C ALA A 256 13.62 -7.96 -2.53
N LEU A 257 14.12 -9.15 -2.17
CA LEU A 257 14.95 -9.97 -3.06
C LEU A 257 14.19 -10.42 -4.31
N GLN A 258 12.95 -10.90 -4.14
CA GLN A 258 12.13 -11.39 -5.26
C GLN A 258 11.77 -10.27 -6.25
N ASN A 259 11.36 -9.10 -5.75
CA ASN A 259 11.01 -7.97 -6.61
C ASN A 259 12.24 -7.40 -7.31
N ALA A 260 13.37 -7.30 -6.62
CA ALA A 260 14.63 -6.87 -7.23
C ALA A 260 15.08 -7.83 -8.34
N ALA A 261 15.03 -9.14 -8.10
CA ALA A 261 15.31 -10.15 -9.12
C ALA A 261 14.35 -10.06 -10.31
N SER A 262 13.05 -9.88 -10.05
CA SER A 262 12.03 -9.74 -11.10
C SER A 262 12.31 -8.55 -12.03
N VAL A 263 12.62 -7.37 -11.46
CA VAL A 263 12.92 -6.18 -12.26
C VAL A 263 14.24 -6.34 -13.00
N ALA A 264 15.28 -6.89 -12.35
CA ALA A 264 16.56 -7.14 -12.98
C ALA A 264 16.45 -8.11 -14.17
N SER A 265 15.68 -9.21 -14.03
CA SER A 265 15.42 -10.14 -15.12
C SER A 265 14.71 -9.47 -16.29
N LEU A 266 13.68 -8.66 -16.03
CA LEU A 266 12.99 -7.91 -17.09
C LEU A 266 13.97 -6.99 -17.83
N MET A 267 14.78 -6.22 -17.10
CA MET A 267 15.76 -5.31 -17.70
C MET A 267 16.82 -6.04 -18.53
N LEU A 268 17.37 -7.15 -18.03
CA LEU A 268 18.39 -7.93 -18.74
C LEU A 268 17.87 -8.57 -20.03
N THR A 269 16.58 -8.90 -20.10
CA THR A 269 15.94 -9.46 -21.29
C THR A 269 15.30 -8.42 -22.22
N THR A 270 15.40 -7.13 -21.88
CA THR A 270 14.82 -6.05 -22.68
C THR A 270 15.79 -5.64 -23.80
N GLU A 271 15.50 -6.07 -25.03
CA GLU A 271 16.31 -5.76 -26.22
C GLU A 271 16.00 -4.38 -26.83
N CYS A 272 14.81 -3.82 -26.58
CA CYS A 272 14.38 -2.56 -27.17
C CYS A 272 13.52 -1.75 -26.20
N MET A 273 13.78 -0.45 -26.14
CA MET A 273 12.99 0.53 -25.40
C MET A 273 12.54 1.63 -26.36
N VAL A 274 11.25 1.95 -26.34
CA VAL A 274 10.66 3.04 -27.12
C VAL A 274 10.22 4.13 -26.15
N ALA A 275 10.63 5.36 -26.41
CA ALA A 275 10.23 6.53 -25.63
C ALA A 275 9.64 7.61 -26.55
N GLU A 276 8.77 8.45 -26.02
CA GLU A 276 8.37 9.67 -26.71
C GLU A 276 9.59 10.57 -26.88
N SER A 277 9.76 11.15 -28.07
CA SER A 277 10.74 12.20 -28.27
C SER A 277 10.47 13.34 -27.29
N ALA A 278 11.53 13.94 -26.76
CA ALA A 278 11.40 15.18 -26.00
C ALA A 278 10.57 16.17 -26.82
N LYS A 279 9.40 16.54 -26.29
CA LYS A 279 8.64 17.62 -26.89
C LYS A 279 9.55 18.85 -26.79
N PRO A 280 9.82 19.57 -27.89
CA PRO A 280 10.47 20.86 -27.76
C PRO A 280 9.65 21.62 -26.73
N GLU A 281 10.32 22.18 -25.71
CA GLU A 281 9.64 23.13 -24.84
C GLU A 281 9.05 24.15 -25.80
N SER A 282 7.72 24.11 -25.98
CA SER A 282 7.03 25.26 -26.51
C SER A 282 7.51 26.37 -25.60
N ALA A 283 8.15 27.38 -26.17
CA ALA A 283 8.31 28.67 -25.53
C ALA A 283 6.90 29.17 -25.21
N GLY A 284 6.33 28.59 -24.16
CA GLY A 284 5.02 28.86 -23.62
C GLY A 284 5.18 30.20 -22.99
N GLY A 285 4.50 31.16 -23.62
CA GLY A 285 4.73 32.57 -23.44
C GLY A 285 4.80 32.97 -21.97
N MET A 286 5.51 34.08 -21.77
CA MET A 286 5.25 35.01 -20.70
C MET A 286 3.76 35.42 -20.71
N GLY A 287 2.88 34.53 -20.26
CA GLY A 287 1.51 34.80 -19.88
C GLY A 287 1.52 35.19 -18.41
N GLY A 288 1.93 36.42 -18.13
CA GLY A 288 2.01 36.91 -16.76
C GLY A 288 2.62 38.29 -16.65
N GLY A 289 1.80 39.31 -16.95
CA GLY A 289 2.05 40.66 -16.46
C GLY A 289 1.95 41.76 -17.51
N ASP A 290 0.73 42.15 -17.87
CA ASP A 290 0.45 43.59 -17.96
C ASP A 290 -1.05 43.85 -17.73
N MET A 291 -1.45 43.76 -16.46
CA MET A 291 -2.59 44.54 -15.99
C MET A 291 -2.05 45.92 -15.61
N GLY A 292 -2.30 46.89 -16.50
CA GLY A 292 -2.82 48.20 -16.16
C GLY A 292 -1.93 49.16 -15.36
N GLY A 293 -1.62 50.30 -15.98
CA GLY A 293 -1.62 51.57 -15.25
C GLY A 293 -0.56 52.58 -15.69
N MET A 294 -1.05 53.77 -16.09
CA MET A 294 -0.32 55.02 -16.34
C MET A 294 0.61 55.05 -17.57
N GLY A 295 0.55 56.03 -18.49
CA GLY A 295 -0.11 57.32 -18.49
C GLY A 295 0.83 58.39 -19.05
N GLY A 296 0.43 59.04 -20.14
CA GLY A 296 0.75 60.46 -20.40
C GLY A 296 1.93 60.80 -21.34
N MET A 297 1.62 61.72 -22.28
CA MET A 297 2.50 62.55 -23.14
C MET A 297 3.25 61.82 -24.27
N GLY A 298 3.24 62.26 -25.54
CA GLY A 298 2.76 63.47 -26.19
C GLY A 298 3.66 63.79 -27.42
N GLY A 299 3.08 64.32 -28.50
CA GLY A 299 3.81 64.96 -29.61
C GLY A 299 4.05 64.06 -30.84
N MET A 300 3.23 64.09 -31.90
CA MET A 300 3.07 65.12 -32.94
C MET A 300 4.10 65.03 -34.09
N GLY A 301 3.56 64.76 -35.30
CA GLY A 301 4.02 65.36 -36.56
C GLY A 301 4.95 64.51 -37.43
N GLY A 302 4.57 64.28 -38.69
CA GLY A 302 5.51 63.81 -39.70
C GLY A 302 4.90 63.16 -40.93
N MET A 303 4.17 63.95 -41.72
CA MET A 303 3.63 63.64 -43.05
C MET A 303 4.76 63.50 -44.08
N GLY A 304 4.64 62.58 -45.05
CA GLY A 304 5.58 62.54 -46.17
C GLY A 304 5.34 61.39 -47.17
N MET A 305 4.48 61.68 -48.15
CA MET A 305 4.26 61.08 -49.49
C MET A 305 4.44 59.57 -49.69
#